data_AF-A0A9X8VJ39-F1
#
_entry.id   AF-A0A9X8VJ39-F1
#
_cell.length_a   1.000
_cell.length_b   1.000
_cell.length_c   1.000
_cell.angle_alpha   90.00
_cell.angle_beta   90.00
_cell.angle_gamma   90.00
#
_symmetry.space_group_name_H-M   'P 1'
#
loop_
_entity.id
_entity.type
_entity.pdbx_description
1 polymer ?
#
loop_
_entity_poly.entity_id
_entity_poly.type
_entity_poly.pdbx_seq_one_letter_code
_entity_poly.pdbx_strand_id
1 'polypeptide(L)'
;TALPNQSMWVLNEKLEPCGFGVTGDIYIGGVGVAREYWRDRQTTAGSFVLLPTTGERVYRTGDRGRWHRSGYIEFLGREDQQVKLQGFRVELGDVEFALKSSELVAEACVVCRDETRNGTPYLEAYFTLTEAGKASVQAEQRIREQVTAALP
;
A
#
# COMPACT_ATOMS: atom_id res chain seq x y z
N THR A 1 -10.32 -18.11 7.75
CA THR A 1 -11.63 -17.77 8.34
C THR A 1 -11.48 -16.51 9.15
N ALA A 2 -12.49 -15.65 9.19
CA ALA A 2 -12.46 -14.42 9.99
C ALA A 2 -12.27 -14.73 11.48
N LEU A 3 -11.65 -13.81 12.21
CA LEU A 3 -11.60 -13.87 13.68
C LEU A 3 -12.97 -13.54 14.27
N PRO A 4 -13.23 -13.89 15.55
CA PRO A 4 -14.47 -13.49 16.22
C PRO A 4 -14.73 -11.99 16.12
N ASN A 5 -16.00 -11.63 15.90
CA ASN A 5 -16.46 -10.24 15.74
C ASN A 5 -15.87 -9.50 14.53
N GLN A 6 -15.28 -10.21 13.56
CA GLN A 6 -14.86 -9.66 12.28
C GLN A 6 -15.69 -10.25 11.15
N SER A 7 -16.04 -9.42 10.18
CA SER A 7 -16.59 -9.85 8.90
C SER A 7 -15.53 -9.62 7.82
N MET A 8 -15.49 -10.51 6.83
CA MET A 8 -14.62 -10.39 5.68
C MET A 8 -15.49 -10.36 4.43
N TRP A 9 -15.15 -9.49 3.49
CA TRP A 9 -15.86 -9.36 2.23
C TRP A 9 -14.88 -9.34 1.07
N VAL A 10 -15.29 -9.90 -0.06
CA VAL A 10 -14.65 -9.70 -1.36
C VAL A 10 -15.70 -9.03 -2.23
N LEU A 11 -15.47 -7.79 -2.64
CA LEU A 11 -16.48 -6.97 -3.32
C LEU A 11 -15.99 -6.52 -4.70
N ASN A 12 -16.93 -6.29 -5.60
CA ASN A 12 -16.68 -5.62 -6.87
C ASN A 12 -16.66 -4.08 -6.70
N GLU A 13 -16.44 -3.36 -7.80
CA GLU A 13 -16.41 -1.89 -7.83
C GLU A 13 -17.72 -1.21 -7.40
N LYS A 14 -18.84 -1.94 -7.39
CA LYS A 14 -20.15 -1.47 -6.95
C LYS A 14 -20.45 -1.82 -5.49
N LEU A 15 -19.47 -2.33 -4.74
CA LEU A 15 -19.59 -2.83 -3.37
C LEU A 15 -20.56 -4.03 -3.23
N GLU A 16 -20.71 -4.83 -4.30
CA GLU A 16 -21.51 -6.05 -4.29
C GLU A 16 -20.62 -7.27 -4.02
N PRO A 17 -21.06 -8.26 -3.21
CA PRO A 17 -20.28 -9.47 -2.94
C PRO A 17 -19.93 -10.27 -4.21
N CYS A 18 -18.64 -10.55 -4.38
CA CYS A 18 -18.14 -11.45 -5.41
C CYS A 18 -18.43 -12.92 -5.06
N GLY A 19 -18.78 -13.71 -6.07
CA GLY A 19 -18.96 -15.16 -5.94
C GLY A 19 -17.63 -15.91 -5.75
N PHE A 20 -17.71 -17.22 -5.48
CA PHE A 20 -16.52 -18.08 -5.35
C PHE A 20 -15.65 -18.04 -6.60
N GLY A 21 -14.34 -17.87 -6.42
CA GLY A 21 -13.35 -17.80 -7.51
C GLY A 21 -13.31 -16.47 -8.26
N VAL A 22 -14.24 -15.53 -7.99
CA VAL A 22 -14.27 -14.21 -8.63
C VAL A 22 -13.40 -13.25 -7.83
N THR A 23 -12.44 -12.63 -8.52
CA THR A 23 -11.56 -11.62 -7.93
C THR A 23 -12.31 -10.34 -7.62
N GLY A 24 -12.07 -9.79 -6.43
CA GLY A 24 -12.50 -8.47 -6.02
C GLY A 24 -11.54 -7.88 -5.00
N ASP A 25 -11.93 -6.77 -4.42
CA ASP A 25 -11.20 -6.11 -3.34
C ASP A 25 -11.60 -6.69 -1.99
N ILE A 26 -10.63 -6.87 -1.11
CA ILE A 26 -10.85 -7.37 0.24
C ILE A 26 -11.26 -6.20 1.15
N TYR A 27 -12.34 -6.41 1.90
CA TYR A 27 -12.80 -5.49 2.94
C TYR A 27 -12.94 -6.23 4.28
N ILE A 28 -12.73 -5.48 5.36
CA ILE A 28 -12.87 -5.97 6.73
C ILE A 28 -13.96 -5.16 7.43
N GLY A 29 -14.93 -5.83 8.02
CA GLY A 29 -15.95 -5.24 8.88
C GLY A 29 -15.89 -5.75 10.31
N GLY A 30 -16.90 -5.39 11.10
CA GLY A 30 -17.03 -5.78 12.51
C GLY A 30 -16.39 -4.80 13.50
N VAL A 31 -16.38 -5.20 14.78
CA VAL A 31 -16.10 -4.28 15.91
C VAL A 31 -14.65 -3.80 15.98
N GLY A 32 -13.73 -4.51 15.30
CA GLY A 32 -12.30 -4.19 15.27
C GLY A 32 -11.91 -3.15 14.23
N VAL A 33 -12.84 -2.68 13.40
CA VAL A 33 -12.56 -1.66 12.39
C VAL A 33 -12.23 -0.33 13.07
N ALA A 34 -11.10 0.28 12.68
CA ALA A 34 -10.67 1.56 13.22
C ALA A 34 -11.69 2.68 12.99
N ARG A 35 -11.66 3.69 13.86
CA ARG A 35 -12.59 4.83 13.77
C ARG A 35 -12.34 5.65 12.51
N GLU A 36 -11.10 6.04 12.26
CA GLU A 36 -10.72 6.96 11.18
C GLU A 36 -9.20 7.01 11.04
N TYR A 37 -8.71 7.61 9.96
CA TYR A 37 -7.38 8.19 9.91
C TYR A 37 -7.39 9.53 10.65
N TRP A 38 -6.45 9.71 11.59
CA TRP A 38 -6.43 10.88 12.46
C TRP A 38 -6.31 12.16 11.64
N ARG A 39 -7.31 13.05 11.76
CA ARG A 39 -7.40 14.35 11.06
C ARG A 39 -7.36 14.29 9.53
N ASP A 40 -7.58 13.11 8.94
CA ASP A 40 -7.66 12.94 7.49
C ASP A 40 -9.03 12.41 7.08
N ARG A 41 -9.97 13.34 6.90
CA ARG A 41 -11.35 13.03 6.53
C ARG A 41 -11.47 12.46 5.12
N GLN A 42 -10.60 12.88 4.20
CA GLN A 42 -10.67 12.48 2.80
C GLN A 42 -10.30 11.01 2.67
N THR A 43 -9.15 10.61 3.21
CA THR A 43 -8.72 9.20 3.22
C THR A 43 -9.68 8.35 4.05
N THR A 44 -10.20 8.88 5.17
CA THR A 44 -11.20 8.17 5.98
C THR A 44 -12.46 7.86 5.17
N ALA A 45 -13.01 8.82 4.44
CA ALA A 45 -14.22 8.62 3.64
C ALA A 45 -13.99 7.65 2.47
N GLY A 46 -12.78 7.64 1.89
CA GLY A 46 -12.41 6.72 0.80
C GLY A 46 -12.16 5.28 1.26
N SER A 47 -11.59 5.09 2.45
CA SER A 47 -11.22 3.75 2.94
C SER A 47 -12.28 3.11 3.83
N PHE A 48 -13.13 3.88 4.50
CA PHE A 48 -14.16 3.36 5.40
C PHE A 48 -15.56 3.66 4.87
N VAL A 49 -16.19 2.66 4.26
CA VAL A 49 -17.45 2.80 3.52
C VAL A 49 -18.58 2.01 4.16
N LEU A 50 -19.82 2.39 3.88
CA LEU A 50 -21.01 1.60 4.26
C LEU A 50 -21.39 0.70 3.09
N LEU A 51 -21.58 -0.59 3.36
CA LEU A 51 -22.12 -1.52 2.37
C LEU A 51 -23.57 -1.15 2.04
N PRO A 52 -23.93 -0.94 0.76
CA PRO A 52 -25.29 -0.54 0.39
C PRO A 52 -26.37 -1.55 0.79
N THR A 53 -26.02 -2.84 0.79
CA THR A 53 -26.96 -3.94 1.02
C THR A 53 -27.21 -4.22 2.49
N THR A 54 -26.19 -4.08 3.35
CA THR A 54 -26.27 -4.43 4.78
C THR A 54 -26.21 -3.21 5.70
N GLY A 55 -25.76 -2.05 5.21
CA GLY A 55 -25.45 -0.88 6.02
C GLY A 55 -24.22 -1.06 6.92
N GLU A 56 -23.49 -2.17 6.79
CA GLU A 56 -22.31 -2.43 7.59
C GLU A 56 -21.16 -1.50 7.20
N ARG A 57 -20.47 -0.93 8.19
CA ARG A 57 -19.24 -0.17 7.96
C ARG A 57 -18.05 -1.09 7.79
N VAL A 58 -17.40 -1.01 6.64
CA VAL A 58 -16.24 -1.82 6.27
C VAL A 58 -15.05 -0.96 5.90
N TYR A 59 -13.85 -1.50 6.09
CA TYR A 59 -12.58 -0.91 5.71
C TYR A 59 -12.03 -1.58 4.45
N ARG A 60 -11.70 -0.80 3.42
CA ARG A 60 -11.03 -1.24 2.18
C ARG A 60 -9.55 -1.47 2.49
N THR A 61 -9.06 -2.69 2.35
CA THR A 61 -7.68 -3.00 2.78
C THR A 61 -6.62 -2.61 1.74
N GLY A 62 -7.03 -2.41 0.48
CA GLY A 62 -6.15 -2.27 -0.69
C GLY A 62 -5.62 -3.61 -1.21
N ASP A 63 -6.04 -4.73 -0.61
CA ASP A 63 -5.68 -6.07 -1.05
C ASP A 63 -6.73 -6.63 -2.02
N ARG A 64 -6.27 -7.38 -3.03
CA ARG A 64 -7.14 -8.14 -3.93
C ARG A 64 -7.18 -9.59 -3.52
N GLY A 65 -8.34 -10.21 -3.69
CA GLY A 65 -8.52 -11.61 -3.37
C GLY A 65 -9.79 -12.19 -3.95
N ARG A 66 -10.03 -13.46 -3.65
CA ARG A 66 -11.26 -14.18 -4.03
C ARG A 66 -11.64 -15.22 -3.00
N TRP A 67 -12.93 -15.47 -2.87
CA TRP A 67 -13.42 -16.56 -2.02
C TRP A 67 -13.10 -17.92 -2.64
N HIS A 68 -12.44 -18.77 -1.88
CA HIS A 68 -12.35 -20.19 -2.17
C HIS A 68 -13.62 -20.92 -1.73
N ARG A 69 -13.97 -22.02 -2.40
CA ARG A 69 -15.16 -22.83 -2.08
C ARG A 69 -15.15 -23.39 -0.66
N SER A 70 -13.96 -23.56 -0.08
CA SER A 70 -13.78 -24.02 1.31
C SER A 70 -13.95 -22.91 2.36
N GLY A 71 -14.31 -21.68 1.96
CA GLY A 71 -14.64 -20.59 2.88
C GLY A 71 -13.44 -19.78 3.39
N TYR A 72 -12.28 -19.85 2.74
CA TYR A 72 -11.15 -18.95 2.97
C TYR A 72 -10.99 -17.96 1.80
N ILE A 73 -10.31 -16.84 2.04
CA ILE A 73 -9.95 -15.89 0.98
C ILE A 73 -8.54 -16.22 0.49
N GLU A 74 -8.40 -16.44 -0.81
CA GLU A 74 -7.10 -16.49 -1.48
C GLU A 74 -6.66 -15.05 -1.76
N PHE A 75 -5.51 -14.68 -1.21
CA PHE A 75 -4.88 -13.37 -1.41
C PHE A 75 -4.11 -13.36 -2.73
N LEU A 76 -4.32 -12.32 -3.55
CA LEU A 76 -3.77 -12.21 -4.90
C LEU A 76 -2.79 -11.04 -5.09
N GLY A 77 -2.56 -10.24 -4.05
CA GLY A 77 -1.68 -9.07 -4.09
C GLY A 77 -2.37 -7.79 -3.65
N ARG A 78 -1.70 -6.66 -3.85
CA ARG A 78 -2.22 -5.31 -3.56
C ARG A 78 -2.54 -4.57 -4.85
N GLU A 79 -3.54 -3.70 -4.78
CA GLU A 79 -3.88 -2.77 -5.86
C GLU A 79 -2.97 -1.53 -5.84
N ASP A 80 -2.51 -1.13 -4.65
CA ASP A 80 -1.64 0.01 -4.44
C ASP A 80 -0.15 -0.36 -4.47
N GLN A 81 0.71 0.67 -4.41
CA GLN A 81 2.16 0.53 -4.40
C GLN A 81 2.71 0.12 -3.02
N GLN A 82 1.88 -0.37 -2.11
CA GLN A 82 2.36 -0.77 -0.79
C GLN A 82 3.04 -2.13 -0.84
N VAL A 83 4.18 -2.24 -0.16
CA VAL A 83 4.96 -3.49 -0.10
C VAL A 83 5.21 -3.93 1.33
N LYS A 84 5.40 -5.23 1.50
CA LYS A 84 5.86 -5.83 2.77
C LYS A 84 7.33 -6.19 2.63
N LEU A 85 8.19 -5.45 3.33
CA LEU A 85 9.63 -5.65 3.31
C LEU A 85 10.07 -6.10 4.69
N GLN A 86 10.47 -7.36 4.85
CA GLN A 86 11.01 -7.88 6.13
C GLN A 86 10.11 -7.62 7.36
N GLY A 87 8.78 -7.66 7.17
CA GLY A 87 7.80 -7.39 8.23
C GLY A 87 7.39 -5.92 8.37
N PHE A 88 8.06 -5.01 7.67
CA PHE A 88 7.68 -3.60 7.58
C PHE A 88 6.64 -3.38 6.48
N ARG A 89 5.64 -2.56 6.78
CA ARG A 89 4.65 -2.06 5.84
C ARG A 89 5.18 -0.75 5.27
N VAL A 90 5.68 -0.78 4.03
CA VAL A 90 6.32 0.37 3.38
C VAL A 90 5.40 0.90 2.29
N GLU A 91 5.09 2.19 2.35
CA GLU A 91 4.46 2.92 1.25
C GLU A 91 5.56 3.42 0.31
N LEU A 92 5.62 2.92 -0.93
CA LEU A 92 6.68 3.34 -1.87
C LEU A 92 6.61 4.85 -2.17
N GLY A 93 5.40 5.42 -2.18
CA GLY A 93 5.16 6.85 -2.33
C GLY A 93 5.81 7.72 -1.24
N ASP A 94 5.97 7.21 -0.02
CA ASP A 94 6.67 7.96 1.05
C ASP A 94 8.17 8.06 0.76
N VAL A 95 8.75 6.99 0.20
CA VAL A 95 10.16 6.97 -0.23
C VAL A 95 10.36 7.89 -1.44
N GLU A 96 9.44 7.86 -2.41
CA GLU A 96 9.43 8.77 -3.55
C GLU A 96 9.30 10.24 -3.12
N PHE A 97 8.42 10.52 -2.16
CA PHE A 97 8.25 11.85 -1.58
C PHE A 97 9.54 12.32 -0.87
N ALA A 98 10.17 11.46 -0.08
CA ALA A 98 11.46 11.76 0.56
C ALA A 98 12.55 12.04 -0.48
N LEU A 99 12.65 11.26 -1.57
CA LEU A 99 13.57 11.50 -2.67
C LEU A 99 13.32 12.87 -3.33
N LYS A 100 12.06 13.19 -3.63
CA LYS A 100 11.65 14.47 -4.25
C LYS A 100 11.79 15.69 -3.33
N SER A 101 11.98 15.48 -2.02
CA SER A 101 12.28 16.58 -1.10
C SER A 101 13.71 17.12 -1.28
N SER A 102 14.58 16.41 -2.01
CA SER A 102 15.92 16.87 -2.34
C SER A 102 15.90 17.83 -3.53
N GLU A 103 16.56 18.98 -3.40
CA GLU A 103 16.73 19.95 -4.50
C GLU A 103 17.50 19.39 -5.72
N LEU A 104 18.17 18.24 -5.54
CA LEU A 104 18.96 17.57 -6.57
C LEU A 104 18.10 16.63 -7.43
N VAL A 105 16.87 16.30 -7.01
CA VAL A 105 16.00 15.32 -7.66
C VAL A 105 14.84 16.02 -8.37
N ALA A 106 14.63 15.70 -9.65
CA ALA A 106 13.50 16.21 -10.44
C ALA A 106 12.30 15.27 -10.37
N GLU A 107 12.52 13.99 -10.66
CA GLU A 107 11.51 12.92 -10.59
C GLU A 107 12.09 11.70 -9.86
N ALA A 108 11.23 10.93 -9.21
CA ALA A 108 11.61 9.71 -8.51
C ALA A 108 10.51 8.64 -8.69
N CYS A 109 10.94 7.38 -8.77
CA CYS A 109 10.10 6.19 -8.80
C CYS A 109 10.80 5.09 -7.98
N VAL A 110 10.07 4.44 -7.08
CA VAL A 110 10.63 3.37 -6.24
C VAL A 110 9.89 2.08 -6.53
N VAL A 111 10.64 0.98 -6.66
CA VAL A 111 10.09 -0.36 -6.86
C VAL A 111 10.66 -1.33 -5.83
N CYS A 112 9.88 -2.35 -5.47
CA CYS A 112 10.37 -3.46 -4.69
C CYS A 112 10.84 -4.58 -5.63
N ARG A 113 12.04 -5.10 -5.40
CA ARG A 113 12.65 -6.20 -6.16
C ARG A 113 12.85 -7.39 -5.24
N ASP A 114 12.58 -8.59 -5.75
CA ASP A 114 12.78 -9.85 -5.01
C ASP A 114 14.18 -10.48 -5.26
N GLU A 115 14.96 -9.89 -6.18
CA GLU A 115 16.13 -10.54 -6.78
C GLU A 115 17.45 -10.25 -6.04
N THR A 116 17.61 -10.86 -4.87
CA THR A 116 18.95 -11.29 -4.44
C THR A 116 19.02 -12.81 -4.49
N ARG A 117 20.23 -13.38 -4.64
CA ARG A 117 20.49 -14.83 -4.66
C ARG A 117 19.92 -15.59 -3.43
N ASN A 118 19.51 -14.85 -2.40
CA ASN A 118 18.98 -15.34 -1.13
C ASN A 118 17.47 -15.07 -0.97
N GLY A 119 16.80 -14.46 -1.96
CA GLY A 119 15.35 -14.21 -1.96
C GLY A 119 14.89 -13.10 -1.01
N THR A 120 15.79 -12.23 -0.55
CA THR A 120 15.41 -11.11 0.31
C THR A 120 14.96 -9.93 -0.56
N PRO A 121 13.70 -9.45 -0.40
CA PRO A 121 13.24 -8.28 -1.12
C PRO A 121 14.02 -7.03 -0.69
N TYR A 122 14.16 -6.07 -1.61
CA TYR A 122 14.77 -4.76 -1.38
C TYR A 122 14.07 -3.66 -2.19
N LEU A 123 14.26 -2.41 -1.78
CA LEU A 123 13.78 -1.26 -2.53
C LEU A 123 14.86 -0.77 -3.48
N GLU A 124 14.48 -0.53 -4.73
CA GLU A 124 15.30 0.08 -5.76
C GLU A 124 14.67 1.41 -6.17
N ALA A 125 15.45 2.48 -6.08
CA ALA A 125 15.00 3.83 -6.40
C ALA A 125 15.62 4.29 -7.72
N TYR A 126 14.79 4.77 -8.64
CA TYR A 126 15.18 5.42 -9.88
C TYR A 126 14.81 6.89 -9.79
N PHE A 127 15.73 7.78 -10.16
CA PHE A 127 15.46 9.21 -10.13
C PHE A 127 16.21 9.95 -11.23
N THR A 128 15.69 11.11 -11.62
CA THR A 128 16.34 12.04 -12.53
C THR A 128 16.92 13.21 -11.75
N LEU A 129 18.10 13.68 -12.15
CA LEU A 129 18.75 14.82 -11.51
C LEU A 129 18.26 16.14 -12.10
N THR A 130 18.11 17.15 -11.23
CA THR A 130 18.03 18.56 -11.65
C THR A 130 19.38 19.01 -12.23
N GLU A 131 19.43 20.18 -12.88
CA GLU A 131 20.70 20.74 -13.37
C GLU A 131 21.72 20.94 -12.24
N ALA A 132 21.27 21.35 -11.04
CA ALA A 132 22.11 21.43 -9.85
C ALA A 132 22.64 20.05 -9.42
N GLY A 133 21.81 19.02 -9.52
CA GLY A 133 22.20 17.63 -9.29
C GLY A 133 23.28 17.16 -10.25
N LYS A 134 23.15 17.44 -11.55
CA LYS A 134 24.12 17.02 -12.58
C LYS A 134 25.51 17.63 -12.40
N ALA A 135 25.58 18.85 -11.85
CA ALA A 135 26.85 19.53 -11.56
C ALA A 135 27.56 19.01 -10.30
N SER A 136 26.90 18.17 -9.50
CA SER A 136 27.40 17.67 -8.22
C SER A 136 28.01 16.28 -8.36
N VAL A 137 29.30 16.15 -8.01
CA VAL A 137 30.03 14.86 -7.99
C VAL A 137 29.52 13.92 -6.88
N GLN A 138 28.79 14.46 -5.89
CA GLN A 138 28.31 13.74 -4.71
C GLN A 138 26.77 13.68 -4.63
N ALA A 139 26.06 13.93 -5.74
CA ALA A 139 24.60 14.01 -5.75
C ALA A 139 23.93 12.77 -5.13
N GLU A 140 24.33 11.57 -5.57
CA GLU A 140 23.74 10.32 -5.06
C GLU A 140 23.93 10.17 -3.55
N GLN A 141 25.14 10.40 -3.04
CA GLN A 141 25.43 10.26 -1.61
C GLN A 141 24.61 11.24 -0.77
N ARG A 142 24.52 12.52 -1.21
CA ARG A 142 23.72 13.54 -0.52
C ARG A 142 22.23 13.20 -0.52
N ILE A 143 21.71 12.69 -1.65
CA ILE A 143 20.31 12.24 -1.75
C ILE A 143 20.07 11.07 -0.79
N ARG A 144 20.97 10.07 -0.77
CA ARG A 144 20.87 8.90 0.11
C ARG A 144 20.88 9.29 1.60
N GLU A 145 21.79 10.17 2.00
CA GLU A 145 21.87 10.68 3.38
C GLU A 145 20.59 11.42 3.80
N GLN A 146 20.08 12.31 2.93
CA GLN A 146 18.85 13.05 3.18
C GLN A 146 17.64 12.11 3.34
N VAL A 147 17.48 11.15 2.43
CA VAL A 147 16.37 10.18 2.49
C VAL A 147 16.46 9.33 3.75
N THR A 148 17.66 8.86 4.10
CA THR A 148 17.89 8.04 5.31
C THR A 148 17.60 8.82 6.58
N ALA A 149 17.86 10.13 6.60
CA ALA A 149 17.53 10.98 7.75
C ALA A 149 16.04 11.32 7.86
N ALA A 150 15.29 11.26 6.75
CA ALA A 150 13.88 11.62 6.68
C ALA A 150 12.92 10.44 6.93
N LEU A 151 13.40 9.21 6.72
CA LEU A 151 12.62 7.98 6.88
C LEU A 151 13.04 7.21 8.15
N PRO A 152 12.12 6.46 8.78
CA PRO A 152 12.37 5.69 10.00
C PRO A 152 13.26 4.45 9.79
#